data_AF-A0A7S0KLI8-F1
#
_entry.id   AF-A0A7S0KLI8-F1
#
_cell.length_a   1.000
_cell.length_b   1.000
_cell.length_c   1.000
_cell.angle_alpha   90.00
_cell.angle_beta   90.00
_cell.angle_gamma   90.00
#
_symmetry.space_group_name_H-M   'P 1'
#
loop_
_entity.id
_entity.type
_entity.pdbx_description
1 polymer ?
#
loop_
_entity_poly.entity_id
_entity_poly.type
_entity_poly.pdbx_seq_one_letter_code
_entity_poly.pdbx_strand_id
1 'polypeptide(L)'
;ALRTVSRHDMKKQKLGTAASEATDAPSTRPRPRLTLDSFMASMAAREIHRRHESNTKAPTLRDAKGLPPCDTYPLTPCLVIDEDAVKFNVNSMFDFTRALNDAEALHNDDDGDRWRPHLKTTKSSRIWTILIERGVRRFKVATSLELEVLIRTIRAFTDARSRSRDCEEIVTYDVLLAYPLASPAAWSMLEKILKDNDCSSESGPIRVSVLVDSPDAFREVPDHMFVFADLNLGMNRTGSTDIENFIYSCAEYFGERLVGVSMYEGQYASESSDGIHDTDHGLMRQTSCDSTYEKFMSALESAVSRCKSSQSTSKANQAFSTSASRGFEVLTSGTPSFVPALKSKHLRKLASMGLTHRVSPGTVVLHDARGARQNPGMFQHACFVLATIVSKPTEHLVTCNAGSKSLACESGNPAAFVVNHPNWVPMSPSEEHLPIFIGDYDEWQRVKRGDHILLVPEHACPTVSMYSKYVVKNTVADGERCIQGDIDARGRHFGFVNALNS
;
A
#
# COMPACT_ATOMS: atom_id res chain seq x y z
N ALA A 1 -63.25 -1.00 -8.74
CA ALA A 1 -64.63 -0.57 -9.04
C ALA A 1 -65.23 0.10 -7.80
N LEU A 2 -65.67 1.36 -7.94
CA LEU A 2 -66.67 2.13 -7.16
C LEU A 2 -66.44 2.33 -5.64
N ARG A 3 -66.04 3.54 -5.20
CA ARG A 3 -66.83 4.73 -4.74
C ARG A 3 -67.01 4.70 -3.20
N THR A 4 -66.62 5.72 -2.43
CA THR A 4 -67.30 7.03 -2.26
C THR A 4 -66.35 8.12 -1.64
N VAL A 5 -66.24 9.36 -2.17
CA VAL A 5 -66.98 10.64 -1.85
C VAL A 5 -66.63 11.21 -0.44
N SER A 6 -66.28 12.48 -0.13
CA SER A 6 -66.30 13.80 -0.81
C SER A 6 -65.46 14.88 -0.08
N ARG A 7 -64.88 15.76 -0.91
CA ARG A 7 -64.67 17.24 -0.88
C ARG A 7 -64.78 18.08 0.40
N HIS A 8 -63.79 18.98 0.52
CA HIS A 8 -64.07 20.42 0.70
C HIS A 8 -63.27 21.28 -0.29
N ASP A 9 -63.98 22.25 -0.87
CA ASP A 9 -63.62 23.34 -1.78
C ASP A 9 -62.59 24.33 -1.16
N MET A 10 -61.93 25.31 -1.81
CA MET A 10 -62.24 26.09 -3.01
C MET A 10 -61.03 26.94 -3.45
N LYS A 11 -60.79 26.98 -4.78
CA LYS A 11 -60.29 28.08 -5.65
C LYS A 11 -59.45 29.25 -5.07
N LYS A 12 -58.31 29.51 -5.73
CA LYS A 12 -58.14 30.68 -6.63
C LYS A 12 -56.95 30.51 -7.59
N GLN A 13 -57.28 30.50 -8.89
CA GLN A 13 -56.40 30.72 -10.05
C GLN A 13 -56.17 32.22 -10.22
N LYS A 14 -54.98 32.65 -10.68
CA LYS A 14 -54.80 33.39 -11.95
C LYS A 14 -53.34 33.82 -12.19
N LEU A 15 -52.88 33.51 -13.43
CA LEU A 15 -52.04 34.29 -14.38
C LEU A 15 -50.69 34.85 -13.87
N GLY A 16 -49.57 34.76 -14.58
CA GLY A 16 -49.25 34.33 -15.95
C GLY A 16 -47.81 34.77 -16.28
N THR A 17 -47.14 33.96 -17.11
CA THR A 17 -46.12 34.32 -18.13
C THR A 17 -45.09 35.42 -17.85
N ALA A 18 -43.81 35.07 -17.80
CA ALA A 18 -42.81 35.33 -18.87
C ALA A 18 -41.38 35.05 -18.39
N ALA A 19 -40.53 34.68 -19.34
CA ALA A 19 -39.17 34.16 -19.21
C ALA A 19 -38.13 35.19 -18.72
N SER A 20 -37.10 34.71 -18.01
CA SER A 20 -35.72 35.16 -18.20
C SER A 20 -34.73 34.12 -17.66
N GLU A 21 -33.68 33.88 -18.44
CA GLU A 21 -32.50 33.09 -18.15
C GLU A 21 -31.81 33.51 -16.83
N ALA A 22 -31.42 32.53 -16.01
CA ALA A 22 -30.44 32.72 -14.94
C ALA A 22 -29.74 31.38 -14.64
N THR A 23 -28.52 31.26 -15.17
CA THR A 23 -27.35 30.52 -14.65
C THR A 23 -27.56 29.60 -13.43
N ASP A 24 -27.51 28.29 -13.66
CA ASP A 24 -27.40 27.27 -12.60
C ASP A 24 -25.99 27.26 -11.99
N ALA A 25 -25.85 27.81 -10.79
CA ALA A 25 -24.73 27.53 -9.90
C ALA A 25 -24.99 26.19 -9.17
N PRO A 26 -23.98 25.31 -8.98
CA PRO A 26 -24.20 24.01 -8.36
C PRO A 26 -24.54 24.18 -6.87
N SER A 27 -25.75 23.78 -6.49
CA SER A 27 -26.19 23.80 -5.09
C SER A 27 -25.34 22.84 -4.25
N THR A 28 -24.57 23.39 -3.32
CA THR A 28 -23.88 22.65 -2.26
C THR A 28 -24.89 22.16 -1.22
N ARG A 29 -25.59 21.07 -1.50
CA ARG A 29 -26.23 20.28 -0.43
C ARG A 29 -25.15 19.40 0.21
N PRO A 30 -24.92 19.47 1.54
CA PRO A 30 -24.00 18.55 2.20
C PRO A 30 -24.52 17.13 2.03
N ARG A 31 -23.71 16.25 1.44
CA ARG A 31 -24.00 14.81 1.39
C ARG A 31 -24.00 14.28 2.83
N PRO A 32 -24.87 13.31 3.17
CA PRO A 32 -24.94 12.78 4.52
C PRO A 32 -23.58 12.23 4.95
N ARG A 33 -23.10 12.66 6.13
CA ARG A 33 -21.87 12.15 6.76
C ARG A 33 -22.05 10.66 7.07
N LEU A 34 -21.42 9.80 6.27
CA LEU A 34 -21.28 8.39 6.59
C LEU A 34 -20.20 8.25 7.67
N THR A 35 -20.47 7.49 8.73
CA THR A 35 -19.45 7.15 9.73
C THR A 35 -18.42 6.21 9.09
N LEU A 36 -17.17 6.23 9.55
CA LEU A 36 -16.11 5.36 9.04
C LEU A 36 -16.49 3.87 9.09
N ASP A 37 -17.21 3.47 10.14
CA ASP A 37 -17.71 2.09 10.27
C ASP A 37 -18.81 1.77 9.25
N SER A 38 -19.67 2.73 8.91
CA SER A 38 -20.67 2.55 7.85
C SER A 38 -20.03 2.47 6.45
N PHE A 39 -18.91 3.17 6.23
CA PHE A 39 -18.12 3.07 4.99
C PHE A 39 -17.45 1.69 4.89
N MET A 40 -16.80 1.22 5.96
CA MET A 40 -16.20 -0.12 6.02
C MET A 40 -17.23 -1.22 5.81
N ALA A 41 -18.40 -1.12 6.44
CA ALA A 41 -19.51 -2.04 6.23
C ALA A 41 -20.02 -1.99 4.77
N SER A 42 -20.05 -0.82 4.14
CA SER A 42 -20.41 -0.69 2.71
C SER A 42 -19.38 -1.33 1.78
N MET A 43 -18.08 -1.19 2.06
CA MET A 43 -17.03 -1.86 1.28
C MET A 43 -17.14 -3.38 1.39
N ALA A 44 -17.31 -3.91 2.60
CA ALA A 44 -17.53 -5.34 2.83
C ALA A 44 -18.81 -5.85 2.13
N ALA A 45 -19.90 -5.09 2.16
CA ALA A 45 -21.16 -5.45 1.51
C ALA A 45 -21.05 -5.47 -0.03
N ARG A 46 -20.28 -4.55 -0.64
CA ARG A 46 -20.02 -4.55 -2.08
C ARG A 46 -19.25 -5.79 -2.54
N GLU A 47 -18.35 -6.30 -1.70
CA GLU A 47 -17.62 -7.54 -1.97
C GLU A 47 -18.54 -8.78 -1.87
N ILE A 48 -19.43 -8.84 -0.87
CA ILE A 48 -20.41 -9.92 -0.71
C ILE A 48 -21.38 -9.97 -1.91
N HIS A 49 -21.86 -8.81 -2.36
CA HIS A 49 -22.76 -8.72 -3.52
C HIS A 49 -22.08 -9.21 -4.80
N ARG A 50 -20.80 -8.84 -5.00
CA ARG A 50 -19.99 -9.28 -6.16
C ARG A 50 -19.68 -10.77 -6.12
N ARG A 51 -19.38 -11.35 -4.95
CA ARG A 51 -19.23 -12.80 -4.76
C ARG A 51 -20.51 -13.55 -5.15
N HIS A 52 -21.68 -13.00 -4.81
CA HIS A 52 -22.96 -13.57 -5.21
C HIS A 52 -23.21 -13.50 -6.72
N GLU A 53 -22.84 -12.42 -7.39
CA GLU A 53 -22.94 -12.31 -8.86
C GLU A 53 -21.99 -13.28 -9.58
N SER A 54 -20.77 -13.49 -9.06
CA SER A 54 -19.82 -14.46 -9.59
C SER A 54 -20.22 -15.92 -9.39
N ASN A 55 -21.23 -16.21 -8.55
CA ASN A 55 -21.66 -17.57 -8.20
C ASN A 55 -22.75 -18.13 -9.15
N THR A 56 -23.06 -17.43 -10.24
CA THR A 56 -24.02 -17.91 -11.25
C THR A 56 -23.28 -18.47 -12.48
N LYS A 57 -23.20 -19.82 -12.53
CA LYS A 57 -22.52 -20.70 -13.51
C LYS A 57 -20.98 -20.80 -13.38
N ALA A 58 -20.53 -21.90 -12.75
CA ALA A 58 -19.13 -22.35 -12.78
C ALA A 58 -18.68 -22.61 -14.24
N PRO A 59 -17.70 -21.88 -14.78
CA PRO A 59 -17.14 -22.13 -16.10
C PRO A 59 -16.19 -23.33 -16.07
N THR A 60 -15.99 -23.96 -17.21
CA THR A 60 -15.01 -25.04 -17.42
C THR A 60 -13.58 -24.54 -17.24
N LEU A 61 -12.70 -25.34 -16.63
CA LEU A 61 -11.26 -25.09 -16.37
C LEU A 61 -10.41 -24.68 -17.60
N ARG A 62 -10.95 -24.83 -18.82
CA ARG A 62 -10.34 -24.31 -20.06
C ARG A 62 -10.49 -22.80 -20.23
N ASP A 63 -11.46 -22.21 -19.55
CA ASP A 63 -11.79 -20.78 -19.58
C ASP A 63 -11.43 -20.17 -18.23
N ALA A 64 -10.14 -20.01 -17.94
CA ALA A 64 -9.71 -19.14 -16.85
C ALA A 64 -10.21 -17.72 -17.14
N LYS A 65 -11.47 -17.42 -16.76
CA LYS A 65 -12.09 -16.11 -16.91
C LYS A 65 -11.18 -15.10 -16.24
N GLY A 66 -10.49 -14.32 -17.05
CA GLY A 66 -9.54 -13.32 -16.60
C GLY A 66 -8.18 -13.33 -17.28
N LEU A 67 -7.85 -14.32 -18.11
CA LEU A 67 -6.71 -14.17 -19.03
C LEU A 67 -7.19 -13.47 -20.32
N PRO A 68 -6.37 -12.60 -20.93
CA PRO A 68 -6.74 -11.96 -22.19
C PRO A 68 -6.98 -13.05 -23.26
N PRO A 69 -8.06 -12.96 -24.06
CA PRO A 69 -8.26 -13.86 -25.18
C PRO A 69 -7.12 -13.65 -26.18
N CYS A 70 -6.24 -14.63 -26.29
CA CYS A 70 -5.10 -14.56 -27.19
C CYS A 70 -4.87 -15.94 -27.80
N ASP A 71 -4.58 -15.98 -29.10
CA ASP A 71 -4.13 -17.20 -29.80
C ASP A 71 -2.78 -17.72 -29.26
N THR A 72 -2.18 -17.03 -28.29
CA THR A 72 -0.97 -17.40 -27.54
C THR A 72 -1.19 -17.29 -26.04
N TYR A 73 -1.15 -18.41 -25.32
CA TYR A 73 -1.12 -18.44 -23.86
C TYR A 73 0.32 -18.20 -23.35
N PRO A 74 0.51 -17.46 -22.24
CA PRO A 74 1.84 -17.30 -21.65
C PRO A 74 2.36 -18.63 -21.10
N LEU A 75 3.68 -18.84 -21.19
CA LEU A 75 4.33 -20.00 -20.58
C LEU A 75 4.20 -19.91 -19.05
N THR A 76 3.69 -20.98 -18.44
CA THR A 76 3.59 -21.10 -16.97
C THR A 76 4.81 -21.81 -16.37
N PRO A 77 5.16 -21.56 -15.10
CA PRO A 77 4.52 -20.61 -14.20
C PRO A 77 4.87 -19.16 -14.56
N CYS A 78 3.90 -18.25 -14.51
CA CYS A 78 4.16 -16.83 -14.72
C CYS A 78 3.37 -15.95 -13.75
N LEU A 79 3.97 -14.83 -13.36
CA LEU A 79 3.29 -13.80 -12.59
C LEU A 79 2.27 -13.07 -13.46
N VAL A 80 1.08 -12.85 -12.93
CA VAL A 80 0.00 -12.10 -13.56
C VAL A 80 -0.42 -10.97 -12.62
N ILE A 81 -0.52 -9.76 -13.15
CA ILE A 81 -1.00 -8.60 -12.40
C ILE A 81 -2.24 -8.01 -13.08
N ASP A 82 -3.32 -7.90 -12.32
CA ASP A 82 -4.58 -7.29 -12.73
C ASP A 82 -4.53 -5.78 -12.45
N GLU A 83 -4.35 -4.98 -13.50
CA GLU A 83 -4.19 -3.53 -13.35
C GLU A 83 -5.47 -2.81 -12.93
N ASP A 84 -6.63 -3.37 -13.26
CA ASP A 84 -7.90 -2.78 -12.83
C ASP A 84 -8.12 -3.02 -11.34
N ALA A 85 -7.74 -4.20 -10.85
CA ALA A 85 -7.69 -4.46 -9.42
C ALA A 85 -6.64 -3.58 -8.70
N VAL A 86 -5.47 -3.33 -9.30
CA VAL A 86 -4.50 -2.35 -8.76
C VAL A 86 -5.13 -0.97 -8.64
N LYS A 87 -5.75 -0.45 -9.72
CA LYS A 87 -6.41 0.87 -9.70
C LYS A 87 -7.54 0.91 -8.67
N PHE A 88 -8.34 -0.15 -8.58
CA PHE A 88 -9.37 -0.28 -7.56
C PHE A 88 -8.78 -0.16 -6.16
N ASN A 89 -7.73 -0.92 -5.86
CA ASN A 89 -7.08 -0.92 -4.55
C ASN A 89 -6.50 0.44 -4.17
N VAL A 90 -5.83 1.09 -5.11
CA VAL A 90 -5.30 2.45 -4.92
C VAL A 90 -6.44 3.42 -4.66
N ASN A 91 -7.54 3.37 -5.43
CA ASN A 91 -8.71 4.21 -5.20
C ASN A 91 -9.35 3.94 -3.82
N SER A 92 -9.47 2.69 -3.40
CA SER A 92 -9.99 2.31 -2.09
C SER A 92 -9.17 2.91 -0.94
N MET A 93 -7.84 2.95 -1.06
CA MET A 93 -6.99 3.62 -0.06
C MET A 93 -7.28 5.12 0.03
N PHE A 94 -7.41 5.80 -1.11
CA PHE A 94 -7.74 7.23 -1.12
C PHE A 94 -9.13 7.48 -0.54
N ASP A 95 -10.14 6.72 -0.96
CA ASP A 95 -11.50 6.86 -0.43
C ASP A 95 -11.57 6.61 1.08
N PHE A 96 -10.80 5.63 1.59
CA PHE A 96 -10.68 5.37 3.02
C PHE A 96 -10.05 6.55 3.77
N THR A 97 -8.93 7.09 3.29
CA THR A 97 -8.27 8.24 3.93
C THR A 97 -9.10 9.52 3.86
N ARG A 98 -9.83 9.75 2.76
CA ARG A 98 -10.77 10.87 2.61
C ARG A 98 -11.89 10.79 3.63
N ALA A 99 -12.55 9.63 3.71
CA ALA A 99 -13.64 9.41 4.66
C ALA A 99 -13.19 9.61 6.11
N LEU A 100 -11.94 9.24 6.43
CA LEU A 100 -11.34 9.51 7.72
C LEU A 100 -11.11 11.01 7.96
N ASN A 101 -10.51 11.73 7.01
CA ASN A 101 -10.26 13.17 7.12
C ASN A 101 -11.58 13.94 7.35
N ASP A 102 -12.64 13.57 6.64
CA ASP A 102 -13.98 14.14 6.79
C ASP A 102 -14.59 13.85 8.17
N ALA A 103 -14.43 12.61 8.67
CA ALA A 103 -14.96 12.19 9.96
C ALA A 103 -14.25 12.89 11.15
N GLU A 104 -12.94 13.08 11.03
CA GLU A 104 -12.10 13.67 12.06
C GLU A 104 -11.96 15.20 11.96
N ALA A 105 -12.60 15.82 10.97
CA ALA A 105 -12.49 17.25 10.64
C ALA A 105 -11.04 17.71 10.40
N LEU A 106 -10.22 16.83 9.82
CA LEU A 106 -8.80 17.06 9.50
C LEU A 106 -8.66 17.65 8.08
N HIS A 107 -9.41 18.73 7.80
CA HIS A 107 -9.59 19.31 6.47
C HIS A 107 -8.36 19.99 5.85
N ASN A 108 -7.20 19.93 6.52
CA ASN A 108 -5.94 20.49 6.03
C ASN A 108 -5.06 19.45 5.31
N ASP A 109 -5.45 18.18 5.32
CA ASP A 109 -4.72 17.10 4.63
C ASP A 109 -5.42 16.77 3.30
N ASP A 110 -4.66 16.79 2.20
CA ASP A 110 -5.14 16.35 0.89
C ASP A 110 -5.62 14.88 0.93
N ASP A 111 -6.51 14.53 0.01
CA ASP A 111 -6.96 13.15 -0.16
C ASP A 111 -5.77 12.21 -0.44
N GLY A 112 -5.64 11.13 0.35
CA GLY A 112 -4.51 10.20 0.22
C GLY A 112 -3.21 10.70 0.84
N ASP A 113 -3.15 11.92 1.37
CA ASP A 113 -1.96 12.46 2.00
C ASP A 113 -1.53 11.54 3.15
N ARG A 114 -2.46 10.95 3.92
CA ARG A 114 -2.15 10.01 5.02
C ARG A 114 -1.47 8.69 4.62
N TRP A 115 -1.25 8.44 3.33
CA TRP A 115 -0.67 7.19 2.85
C TRP A 115 0.71 7.41 2.20
N ARG A 116 1.72 6.71 2.74
CA ARG A 116 3.06 6.58 2.17
C ARG A 116 3.30 5.13 1.73
N PRO A 117 2.83 4.71 0.54
CA PRO A 117 2.93 3.32 0.11
C PRO A 117 4.37 2.82 0.12
N HIS A 118 4.54 1.60 0.63
CA HIS A 118 5.81 0.92 0.59
C HIS A 118 5.95 0.10 -0.71
N LEU A 119 6.90 0.49 -1.55
CA LEU A 119 7.03 -0.02 -2.91
C LEU A 119 7.70 -1.39 -3.04
N LYS A 120 8.22 -1.94 -1.92
CA LYS A 120 8.88 -3.26 -1.87
C LYS A 120 7.99 -4.41 -2.36
N THR A 121 6.67 -4.23 -2.32
CA THR A 121 5.70 -5.24 -2.75
C THR A 121 5.58 -5.28 -4.28
N THR A 122 5.59 -4.13 -4.94
CA THR A 122 5.24 -4.01 -6.37
C THR A 122 6.45 -3.98 -7.29
N LYS A 123 7.52 -3.27 -6.91
CA LYS A 123 8.81 -3.25 -7.64
C LYS A 123 8.73 -2.96 -9.15
N SER A 124 7.66 -2.31 -9.61
CA SER A 124 7.39 -2.07 -11.02
C SER A 124 7.04 -0.61 -11.25
N SER A 125 7.81 0.06 -12.10
CA SER A 125 7.61 1.44 -12.55
C SER A 125 6.23 1.65 -13.15
N ARG A 126 5.69 0.65 -13.85
CA ARG A 126 4.35 0.67 -14.42
C ARG A 126 3.27 0.79 -13.34
N ILE A 127 3.38 0.02 -12.26
CA ILE A 127 2.45 0.12 -11.12
C ILE A 127 2.68 1.42 -10.33
N TRP A 128 3.93 1.85 -10.19
CA TRP A 128 4.26 3.10 -9.50
C TRP A 128 3.74 4.32 -10.24
N THR A 129 3.68 4.27 -11.56
CA THR A 129 3.05 5.31 -12.40
C THR A 129 1.57 5.46 -12.06
N ILE A 130 0.83 4.35 -11.85
CA ILE A 130 -0.58 4.39 -11.41
C ILE A 130 -0.71 5.12 -10.06
N LEU A 131 0.20 4.88 -9.11
CA LEU A 131 0.22 5.59 -7.82
C LEU A 131 0.47 7.09 -8.01
N ILE A 132 1.46 7.44 -8.84
CA ILE A 132 1.84 8.83 -9.12
C ILE A 132 0.69 9.58 -9.81
N GLU A 133 0.09 8.98 -10.84
CA GLU A 133 -1.06 9.51 -11.58
C GLU A 133 -2.25 9.77 -10.66
N ARG A 134 -2.53 8.84 -9.73
CA ARG A 134 -3.64 8.98 -8.79
C ARG A 134 -3.46 10.11 -7.77
N GLY A 135 -2.22 10.57 -7.56
CA GLY A 135 -1.92 11.69 -6.67
C GLY A 135 -0.96 11.35 -5.53
N VAL A 136 -0.41 10.14 -5.45
CA VAL A 136 0.56 9.81 -4.39
C VAL A 136 1.83 10.63 -4.59
N ARG A 137 2.30 11.29 -3.51
CA ARG A 137 3.53 12.09 -3.50
C ARG A 137 4.58 11.60 -2.51
N ARG A 138 4.18 10.78 -1.55
CA ARG A 138 5.05 10.24 -0.49
C ARG A 138 5.25 8.75 -0.71
N PHE A 139 6.49 8.31 -0.75
CA PHE A 139 6.84 6.91 -0.99
C PHE A 139 7.80 6.37 0.06
N LYS A 140 7.78 5.06 0.23
CA LYS A 140 8.71 4.31 1.07
C LYS A 140 9.37 3.20 0.25
N VAL A 141 10.68 3.18 0.22
CA VAL A 141 11.50 2.17 -0.47
C VAL A 141 12.42 1.48 0.52
N ALA A 142 12.75 0.21 0.28
CA ALA A 142 13.62 -0.60 1.14
C ALA A 142 15.04 -0.73 0.61
N THR A 143 15.27 -0.45 -0.67
CA THR A 143 16.59 -0.60 -1.30
C THR A 143 16.95 0.62 -2.13
N SER A 144 18.26 0.82 -2.33
CA SER A 144 18.79 1.84 -3.23
C SER A 144 18.35 1.64 -4.68
N LEU A 145 18.15 0.39 -5.13
CA LEU A 145 17.63 0.11 -6.48
C LEU A 145 16.17 0.53 -6.61
N GLU A 146 15.33 0.27 -5.61
CA GLU A 146 13.96 0.78 -5.59
C GLU A 146 13.93 2.30 -5.62
N LEU A 147 14.82 2.96 -4.87
CA LEU A 147 14.97 4.42 -4.89
C LEU A 147 15.32 4.94 -6.28
N GLU A 148 16.36 4.38 -6.91
CA GLU A 148 16.82 4.83 -8.23
C GLU A 148 15.72 4.66 -9.30
N VAL A 149 15.06 3.50 -9.34
CA VAL A 149 13.96 3.24 -10.28
C VAL A 149 12.79 4.20 -10.02
N LEU A 150 12.45 4.49 -8.76
CA LEU A 150 11.37 5.41 -8.44
C LEU A 150 11.71 6.83 -8.88
N ILE A 151 12.94 7.30 -8.64
CA ILE A 151 13.40 8.62 -9.09
C ILE A 151 13.26 8.74 -10.61
N ARG A 152 13.73 7.74 -11.36
CA ARG A 152 13.58 7.70 -12.82
C ARG A 152 12.11 7.69 -13.25
N THR A 153 11.27 6.94 -12.55
CA THR A 153 9.82 6.86 -12.83
C THR A 153 9.15 8.22 -12.64
N ILE A 154 9.44 8.90 -11.53
CA ILE A 154 8.90 10.24 -11.25
C ILE A 154 9.36 11.22 -12.31
N ARG A 155 10.66 11.24 -12.65
CA ARG A 155 11.21 12.15 -13.68
C ARG A 155 10.57 11.91 -15.04
N ALA A 156 10.47 10.66 -15.47
CA ALA A 156 9.81 10.31 -16.73
C ALA A 156 8.35 10.81 -16.77
N PHE A 157 7.63 10.66 -15.66
CA PHE A 157 6.27 11.16 -15.51
C PHE A 157 6.19 12.69 -15.56
N THR A 158 7.04 13.41 -14.83
CA THR A 158 7.05 14.88 -14.80
C THR A 158 7.48 15.49 -16.12
N ASP A 159 8.44 14.88 -16.82
CA ASP A 159 8.91 15.33 -18.14
C ASP A 159 7.83 15.14 -19.20
N ALA A 160 7.08 14.04 -19.15
CA ALA A 160 5.94 13.82 -20.03
C ALA A 160 4.85 14.87 -19.80
N ARG A 161 4.58 15.21 -18.53
CA ARG A 161 3.56 16.19 -18.15
C ARG A 161 3.95 17.64 -18.49
N SER A 162 5.22 18.02 -18.31
CA SER A 162 5.71 19.37 -18.63
C SER A 162 5.64 19.73 -20.12
N ARG A 163 5.56 18.72 -21.00
CA ARG A 163 5.32 18.91 -22.45
C ARG A 163 3.85 19.15 -22.80
N SER A 164 2.92 18.84 -21.89
CA SER A 164 1.53 19.25 -22.00
C SER A 164 1.39 20.66 -21.40
N ARG A 165 0.79 21.61 -22.11
CA ARG A 165 0.78 23.06 -21.80
C ARG A 165 0.04 23.47 -20.52
N ASP A 166 -0.36 22.53 -19.66
CA ASP A 166 -1.29 22.74 -18.55
C ASP A 166 -0.67 22.48 -17.15
N CYS A 167 0.55 22.96 -16.86
CA CYS A 167 1.15 22.81 -15.52
C CYS A 167 1.92 24.07 -15.08
N GLU A 168 1.36 24.80 -14.10
CA GLU A 168 2.00 25.97 -13.48
C GLU A 168 2.59 25.69 -12.07
N GLU A 169 2.40 24.51 -11.48
CA GLU A 169 2.85 24.24 -10.10
C GLU A 169 3.93 23.15 -10.00
N ILE A 170 5.02 23.46 -9.30
CA ILE A 170 6.11 22.52 -8.98
C ILE A 170 5.59 21.52 -7.94
N VAL A 171 5.34 20.29 -8.39
CA VAL A 171 4.97 19.18 -7.50
C VAL A 171 6.23 18.58 -6.87
N THR A 172 6.28 18.55 -5.54
CA THR A 172 7.37 17.90 -4.80
C THR A 172 6.98 16.47 -4.40
N TYR A 173 7.89 15.53 -4.65
CA TYR A 173 7.82 14.14 -4.23
C TYR A 173 8.76 13.90 -3.06
N ASP A 174 8.37 13.01 -2.16
CA ASP A 174 9.11 12.72 -0.93
C ASP A 174 9.30 11.23 -0.78
N VAL A 175 10.55 10.78 -0.73
CA VAL A 175 10.91 9.36 -0.72
C VAL A 175 11.74 9.05 0.51
N LEU A 176 11.21 8.15 1.35
CA LEU A 176 11.95 7.61 2.49
C LEU A 176 12.64 6.31 2.09
N LEU A 177 13.98 6.28 2.14
CA LEU A 177 14.74 5.04 2.14
C LEU A 177 14.67 4.43 3.55
N ALA A 178 13.70 3.53 3.72
CA ALA A 178 13.38 2.91 5.00
C ALA A 178 14.24 1.68 5.30
N TYR A 179 15.55 1.90 5.32
CA TYR A 179 16.54 0.92 5.70
C TYR A 179 17.77 1.64 6.29
N PRO A 180 18.20 1.34 7.53
CA PRO A 180 19.39 1.96 8.11
C PRO A 180 20.64 1.65 7.27
N LEU A 181 21.37 2.71 6.88
CA LEU A 181 22.63 2.57 6.16
C LEU A 181 23.77 2.53 7.18
N ALA A 182 24.59 1.47 7.09
CA ALA A 182 25.62 1.19 8.09
C ALA A 182 26.99 0.89 7.45
N SER A 183 27.23 1.34 6.21
CA SER A 183 28.54 1.15 5.57
C SER A 183 28.87 2.29 4.60
N PRO A 184 30.16 2.67 4.48
CA PRO A 184 30.61 3.67 3.52
C PRO A 184 30.18 3.36 2.09
N ALA A 185 30.16 2.09 1.70
CA ALA A 185 29.72 1.66 0.37
C ALA A 185 28.22 1.94 0.13
N ALA A 186 27.37 1.74 1.15
CA ALA A 186 25.95 2.01 1.04
C ALA A 186 25.66 3.53 0.94
N TRP A 187 26.37 4.33 1.74
CA TRP A 187 26.32 5.80 1.65
C TRP A 187 26.83 6.31 0.30
N SER A 188 27.97 5.79 -0.17
CA SER A 188 28.53 6.15 -1.48
C SER A 188 27.59 5.78 -2.63
N MET A 189 26.89 4.65 -2.52
CA MET A 189 25.88 4.25 -3.50
C MET A 189 24.69 5.23 -3.52
N LEU A 190 24.21 5.64 -2.35
CA LEU A 190 23.12 6.60 -2.24
C LEU A 190 23.50 7.95 -2.85
N GLU A 191 24.66 8.50 -2.48
CA GLU A 191 25.22 9.73 -3.06
C GLU A 191 25.34 9.66 -4.58
N LYS A 192 25.86 8.55 -5.10
CA LYS A 192 25.94 8.31 -6.55
C LYS A 192 24.57 8.35 -7.20
N ILE A 193 23.55 7.68 -6.63
CA ILE A 193 22.19 7.69 -7.17
C ILE A 193 21.63 9.11 -7.21
N LEU A 194 21.79 9.87 -6.12
CA LEU A 194 21.27 11.23 -6.07
C LEU A 194 21.97 12.15 -7.07
N LYS A 195 23.29 12.05 -7.19
CA LYS A 195 24.07 12.83 -8.16
C LYS A 195 23.73 12.48 -9.60
N ASP A 196 23.69 11.19 -9.94
CA ASP A 196 23.40 10.72 -11.31
C ASP A 196 21.97 11.08 -11.77
N ASN A 197 21.07 11.32 -10.81
CA ASN A 197 19.70 11.70 -11.08
C ASN A 197 19.37 13.13 -10.63
N ASP A 198 20.37 14.01 -10.44
CA ASP A 198 20.19 15.43 -10.11
C ASP A 198 19.17 15.68 -8.95
N CYS A 199 19.27 14.86 -7.90
CA CYS A 199 18.42 14.88 -6.71
C CYS A 199 19.21 15.29 -5.44
N SER A 200 20.37 15.93 -5.59
CA SER A 200 21.22 16.37 -4.46
C SER A 200 20.78 17.71 -3.84
N SER A 201 19.82 18.41 -4.43
CA SER A 201 19.33 19.71 -3.94
C SER A 201 18.06 19.57 -3.10
N GLU A 202 18.02 20.19 -1.93
CA GLU A 202 16.83 20.27 -1.07
C GLU A 202 15.61 20.98 -1.71
N SER A 203 15.86 21.76 -2.76
CA SER A 203 14.81 22.48 -3.52
C SER A 203 14.37 21.73 -4.77
N GLY A 204 14.92 20.55 -5.02
CA GLY A 204 14.55 19.70 -6.15
C GLY A 204 13.13 19.13 -6.05
N PRO A 205 12.56 18.66 -7.17
CA PRO A 205 11.21 18.08 -7.20
C PRO A 205 11.12 16.74 -6.48
N ILE A 206 12.24 16.13 -6.08
CA ILE A 206 12.29 14.87 -5.35
C ILE A 206 13.19 15.07 -4.13
N ARG A 207 12.61 14.89 -2.95
CA ARG A 207 13.32 14.89 -1.67
C ARG A 207 13.53 13.47 -1.20
N VAL A 208 14.73 13.21 -0.68
CA VAL A 208 15.10 11.89 -0.15
C VAL A 208 15.41 12.01 1.33
N SER A 209 14.80 11.13 2.11
CA SER A 209 15.00 11.00 3.55
C SER A 209 15.56 9.62 3.88
N VAL A 210 16.36 9.52 4.94
CA VAL A 210 16.95 8.27 5.43
C VAL A 210 16.51 7.96 6.86
N LEU A 211 16.67 6.70 7.27
CA LEU A 211 16.49 6.28 8.65
C LEU A 211 17.81 6.36 9.42
N VAL A 212 17.73 6.84 10.65
CA VAL A 212 18.78 6.66 11.67
C VAL A 212 18.17 5.93 12.86
N ASP A 213 18.88 4.92 13.37
CA ASP A 213 18.44 4.10 14.51
C ASP A 213 19.39 4.20 15.72
N SER A 214 20.53 4.87 15.56
CA SER A 214 21.47 5.14 16.65
C SER A 214 22.22 6.48 16.45
N PRO A 215 22.77 7.07 17.53
CA PRO A 215 23.63 8.25 17.43
C PRO A 215 24.91 8.05 16.61
N ASP A 216 25.39 6.81 16.48
CA ASP A 216 26.60 6.51 15.71
C ASP A 216 26.43 6.83 14.23
N ALA A 217 25.21 6.66 13.69
CA ALA A 217 24.87 6.98 12.31
C ALA A 217 24.84 8.49 12.03
N PHE A 218 24.79 9.36 13.06
CA PHE A 218 24.51 10.78 12.87
C PHE A 218 25.54 11.49 11.98
N ARG A 219 26.82 11.17 12.19
CA ARG A 219 27.94 11.74 11.41
C ARG A 219 28.06 11.16 10.01
N GLU A 220 27.38 10.05 9.74
CA GLU A 220 27.39 9.40 8.44
C GLU A 220 26.35 10.01 7.49
N VAL A 221 25.33 10.71 8.00
CA VAL A 221 24.26 11.31 7.20
C VAL A 221 24.74 12.58 6.48
N PRO A 222 24.77 12.61 5.13
CA PRO A 222 25.15 13.79 4.36
C PRO A 222 24.29 15.01 4.62
N ASP A 223 24.89 16.22 4.56
CA ASP A 223 24.25 17.44 5.07
C ASP A 223 22.97 17.88 4.37
N HIS A 224 22.76 17.45 3.13
CA HIS A 224 21.61 17.80 2.30
C HIS A 224 20.46 16.79 2.41
N MET A 225 20.58 15.75 3.26
CA MET A 225 19.55 14.74 3.44
C MET A 225 18.69 15.00 4.68
N PHE A 226 17.41 14.69 4.54
CA PHE A 226 16.45 14.67 5.64
C PHE A 226 16.48 13.34 6.39
N VAL A 227 16.02 13.36 7.64
CA VAL A 227 16.16 12.25 8.58
C VAL A 227 14.82 11.90 9.20
N PHE A 228 14.56 10.60 9.27
CA PHE A 228 13.55 10.00 10.14
C PHE A 228 14.25 9.24 11.26
N ALA A 229 13.84 9.47 12.51
CA ALA A 229 14.29 8.64 13.63
C ALA A 229 13.54 7.28 13.60
N ASP A 230 14.26 6.17 13.50
CA ASP A 230 13.69 4.81 13.51
C ASP A 230 13.52 4.31 14.95
N LEU A 231 12.32 3.82 15.26
CA LEU A 231 11.88 3.52 16.62
C LEU A 231 11.47 2.05 16.76
N ASN A 232 11.98 1.40 17.81
CA ASN A 232 11.66 0.02 18.15
C ASN A 232 10.69 -0.07 19.33
N LEU A 233 9.44 -0.44 19.04
CA LEU A 233 8.39 -0.65 20.03
C LEU A 233 8.07 -2.14 20.29
N GLY A 234 9.01 -3.03 19.98
CA GLY A 234 8.90 -4.47 20.27
C GLY A 234 9.03 -5.39 19.06
N MET A 235 9.16 -4.85 17.84
CA MET A 235 9.48 -5.68 16.66
C MET A 235 10.89 -6.28 16.77
N ASN A 236 11.81 -5.59 17.47
CA ASN A 236 13.20 -6.01 17.68
C ASN A 236 13.93 -6.35 16.38
N ARG A 237 13.79 -5.46 15.38
CA ARG A 237 14.43 -5.57 14.06
C ARG A 237 15.48 -4.47 13.83
N THR A 238 15.04 -3.23 13.90
CA THR A 238 15.85 -1.99 13.80
C THR A 238 15.20 -0.95 14.71
N GLY A 239 15.87 0.18 14.94
CA GLY A 239 15.33 1.32 15.68
C GLY A 239 15.72 1.34 17.16
N SER A 240 15.71 2.54 17.74
CA SER A 240 16.02 2.76 19.15
C SER A 240 14.85 2.33 20.05
N THR A 241 15.15 1.69 21.18
CA THR A 241 14.17 1.39 22.24
C THR A 241 14.02 2.53 23.25
N ASP A 242 15.00 3.44 23.33
CA ASP A 242 14.93 4.65 24.14
C ASP A 242 14.27 5.78 23.34
N ILE A 243 12.95 5.67 23.20
CA ILE A 243 12.16 6.48 22.27
C ILE A 243 12.31 7.98 22.52
N GLU A 244 12.09 8.43 23.75
CA GLU A 244 12.11 9.86 24.08
C GLU A 244 13.49 10.46 23.88
N ASN A 245 14.53 9.87 24.48
CA ASN A 245 15.87 10.43 24.41
C ASN A 245 16.43 10.35 23.00
N PHE A 246 16.07 9.33 22.22
CA PHE A 246 16.54 9.22 20.84
C PHE A 246 15.91 10.28 19.93
N ILE A 247 14.60 10.52 20.04
CA ILE A 247 13.94 11.62 19.32
C ILE A 247 14.58 12.96 19.69
N TYR A 248 14.79 13.20 20.99
CA TYR A 248 15.44 14.43 21.46
C TYR A 248 16.86 14.59 20.91
N SER A 249 17.68 13.53 20.95
CA SER A 249 19.05 13.54 20.43
C SER A 249 19.09 13.80 18.93
N CYS A 250 18.16 13.21 18.17
CA CYS A 250 18.01 13.49 16.75
C CYS A 250 17.66 14.97 16.51
N ALA A 251 16.74 15.53 17.31
CA ALA A 251 16.32 16.93 17.17
C ALA A 251 17.48 17.90 17.49
N GLU A 252 18.27 17.63 18.53
CA GLU A 252 19.46 18.43 18.87
C GLU A 252 20.53 18.39 17.78
N TYR A 253 20.73 17.23 17.14
CA TYR A 253 21.77 17.06 16.13
C TYR A 253 21.34 17.64 14.77
N PHE A 254 20.20 17.20 14.26
CA PHE A 254 19.73 17.46 12.90
C PHE A 254 18.90 18.75 12.76
N GLY A 255 18.27 19.24 13.83
CA GLY A 255 17.39 20.41 13.77
C GLY A 255 16.29 20.26 12.70
N GLU A 256 16.18 21.23 11.78
CA GLU A 256 15.19 21.24 10.69
C GLU A 256 15.31 20.04 9.72
N ARG A 257 16.44 19.33 9.71
CA ARG A 257 16.60 18.11 8.91
C ARG A 257 15.88 16.90 9.50
N LEU A 258 15.52 16.93 10.77
CA LEU A 258 14.65 15.91 11.37
C LEU A 258 13.21 16.16 10.92
N VAL A 259 12.76 15.39 9.93
CA VAL A 259 11.44 15.57 9.30
C VAL A 259 10.39 14.60 9.83
N GLY A 260 10.79 13.61 10.63
CA GLY A 260 9.82 12.71 11.22
C GLY A 260 10.38 11.63 12.11
N VAL A 261 9.47 10.81 12.62
CA VAL A 261 9.73 9.55 13.30
C VAL A 261 9.09 8.41 12.52
N SER A 262 9.74 7.26 12.52
CA SER A 262 9.26 6.04 11.86
C SER A 262 9.17 4.92 12.89
N MET A 263 8.02 4.26 12.94
CA MET A 263 7.88 2.94 13.58
C MET A 263 7.29 1.95 12.57
N TYR A 264 7.66 0.68 12.69
CA TYR A 264 7.10 -0.36 11.83
C TYR A 264 6.74 -1.60 12.64
N GLU A 265 5.45 -1.89 12.73
CA GLU A 265 4.90 -2.97 13.56
C GLU A 265 4.65 -4.23 12.71
N GLY A 266 5.72 -4.78 12.12
CA GLY A 266 5.61 -5.95 11.25
C GLY A 266 5.19 -7.23 11.98
N GLN A 267 5.39 -7.31 13.30
CA GLN A 267 5.08 -8.47 14.14
C GLN A 267 3.59 -8.83 14.15
N TYR A 268 2.70 -7.87 13.92
CA TYR A 268 1.26 -8.11 13.84
C TYR A 268 0.82 -8.86 12.58
N ALA A 269 1.74 -9.13 11.65
CA ALA A 269 1.46 -9.93 10.48
C ALA A 269 1.20 -11.41 10.82
N SER A 270 1.85 -11.97 11.85
CA SER A 270 1.72 -13.36 12.26
C SER A 270 0.57 -13.62 13.23
N GLU A 271 -0.05 -12.60 13.82
CA GLU A 271 -1.23 -12.74 14.69
C GLU A 271 -2.52 -13.11 13.91
N SER A 272 -2.37 -13.87 12.82
CA SER A 272 -3.47 -14.41 11.99
C SER A 272 -3.17 -15.81 11.43
N SER A 273 -2.05 -16.44 11.85
CA SER A 273 -1.59 -17.73 11.32
C SER A 273 -2.19 -18.95 12.03
N ASP A 274 -2.80 -18.79 13.20
CA ASP A 274 -2.99 -19.93 14.11
C ASP A 274 -4.39 -20.57 14.06
N GLY A 275 -5.14 -20.42 12.97
CA GLY A 275 -6.39 -21.17 12.74
C GLY A 275 -7.56 -20.86 13.71
N ILE A 276 -7.39 -19.93 14.66
CA ILE A 276 -8.47 -19.37 15.48
C ILE A 276 -9.33 -18.41 14.61
N HIS A 277 -10.62 -18.27 14.92
CA HIS A 277 -11.59 -17.48 14.16
C HIS A 277 -11.08 -16.06 13.84
N ASP A 278 -11.25 -15.65 12.57
CA ASP A 278 -10.73 -14.39 11.97
C ASP A 278 -11.12 -13.12 12.76
N THR A 279 -12.27 -13.15 13.44
CA THR A 279 -12.78 -12.05 14.27
C THR A 279 -11.96 -11.83 15.55
N ASP A 280 -11.47 -12.90 16.18
CA ASP A 280 -10.73 -12.83 17.43
C ASP A 280 -9.32 -12.28 17.18
N HIS A 281 -8.69 -12.68 16.07
CA HIS A 281 -7.41 -12.15 15.62
C HIS A 281 -7.45 -10.66 15.28
N GLY A 282 -8.54 -10.20 14.64
CA GLY A 282 -8.74 -8.77 14.35
C GLY A 282 -8.81 -7.92 15.63
N LEU A 283 -9.51 -8.41 16.66
CA LEU A 283 -9.64 -7.72 17.95
C LEU A 283 -8.34 -7.74 18.75
N MET A 284 -7.62 -8.87 18.77
CA MET A 284 -6.30 -8.96 19.39
C MET A 284 -5.32 -7.98 18.73
N ARG A 285 -5.29 -7.95 17.39
CA ARG A 285 -4.44 -7.02 16.65
C ARG A 285 -4.74 -5.56 16.99
N GLN A 286 -6.02 -5.18 17.03
CA GLN A 286 -6.44 -3.84 17.45
C GLN A 286 -5.92 -3.51 18.86
N THR A 287 -6.11 -4.43 19.81
CA THR A 287 -5.66 -4.26 21.20
C THR A 287 -4.14 -4.10 21.31
N SER A 288 -3.39 -4.94 20.58
CA SER A 288 -1.93 -4.87 20.51
C SER A 288 -1.45 -3.54 19.91
N CYS A 289 -2.08 -3.09 18.82
CA CYS A 289 -1.78 -1.79 18.21
C CYS A 289 -2.06 -0.65 19.19
N ASP A 290 -3.22 -0.63 19.85
CA ASP A 290 -3.60 0.43 20.77
C ASP A 290 -2.60 0.55 21.93
N SER A 291 -2.20 -0.56 22.53
CA SER A 291 -1.19 -0.59 23.61
C SER A 291 0.18 -0.05 23.17
N THR A 292 0.62 -0.39 21.96
CA THR A 292 1.87 0.12 21.37
C THR A 292 1.80 1.62 21.09
N TYR A 293 0.67 2.08 20.55
CA TYR A 293 0.44 3.49 20.24
C TYR A 293 0.41 4.35 21.49
N GLU A 294 -0.21 3.90 22.59
CA GLU A 294 -0.23 4.65 23.85
C GLU A 294 1.19 4.90 24.40
N LYS A 295 2.02 3.85 24.42
CA LYS A 295 3.42 3.97 24.86
C LYS A 295 4.21 4.93 23.98
N PHE A 296 4.03 4.82 22.67
CA PHE A 296 4.67 5.70 21.70
C PHE A 296 4.24 7.15 21.87
N MET A 297 2.93 7.40 21.98
CA MET A 297 2.39 8.75 22.09
C MET A 297 2.88 9.45 23.36
N SER A 298 2.93 8.73 24.48
CA SER A 298 3.51 9.25 25.73
C SER A 298 4.97 9.69 25.54
N ALA A 299 5.81 8.84 24.93
CA ALA A 299 7.22 9.17 24.69
C ALA A 299 7.41 10.31 23.68
N LEU A 300 6.60 10.33 22.61
CA LEU A 300 6.62 11.40 21.60
C LEU A 300 6.23 12.75 22.22
N GLU A 301 5.16 12.78 23.02
CA GLU A 301 4.71 14.00 23.70
C GLU A 301 5.77 14.55 24.64
N SER A 302 6.43 13.66 25.40
CA SER A 302 7.54 14.03 26.28
C SER A 302 8.71 14.62 25.48
N ALA A 303 9.13 13.96 24.40
CA ALA A 303 10.22 14.43 23.54
C ALA A 303 9.93 15.80 22.89
N VAL A 304 8.72 15.98 22.34
CA VAL A 304 8.29 17.25 21.72
C VAL A 304 8.26 18.38 22.76
N SER A 305 7.74 18.10 23.96
CA SER A 305 7.68 19.07 25.05
C SER A 305 9.08 19.49 25.49
N ARG A 306 10.01 18.53 25.58
CA ARG A 306 11.42 18.79 25.90
C ARG A 306 12.09 19.66 24.83
N CYS A 307 11.87 19.38 23.56
CA CYS A 307 12.41 20.17 22.43
C CYS A 307 11.87 21.61 22.39
N LYS A 308 10.62 21.83 22.82
CA LYS A 308 9.98 23.15 22.87
C LYS A 308 10.27 23.93 24.17
N SER A 309 10.98 23.32 25.13
CA SER A 309 11.30 23.96 26.40
C SER A 309 12.35 25.07 26.25
N SER A 310 12.34 26.04 27.18
CA SER A 310 13.30 27.16 27.20
C SER A 310 14.75 26.75 27.47
N GLN A 311 14.96 25.52 27.95
CA GLN A 311 16.28 24.95 28.23
C GLN A 311 16.84 24.14 27.04
N SER A 312 16.06 23.98 25.97
CA SER A 312 16.47 23.21 24.80
C SER A 312 17.34 24.04 23.84
N THR A 313 18.10 23.34 22.99
CA THR A 313 18.91 24.00 21.95
C THR A 313 18.01 24.62 20.88
N SER A 314 18.51 25.66 20.21
CA SER A 314 17.80 26.28 19.08
C SER A 314 17.47 25.26 17.99
N LYS A 315 18.38 24.32 17.72
CA LYS A 315 18.19 23.21 16.77
C LYS A 315 17.02 22.31 17.15
N ALA A 316 16.95 21.83 18.39
CA ALA A 316 15.86 20.96 18.83
C ALA A 316 14.50 21.65 18.73
N ASN A 317 14.43 22.95 19.03
CA ASN A 317 13.20 23.73 18.84
C ASN A 317 12.78 23.82 17.36
N GLN A 318 13.75 24.07 16.47
CA GLN A 318 13.54 24.17 15.02
C GLN A 318 12.92 22.89 14.42
N ALA A 319 13.32 21.70 14.90
CA ALA A 319 12.81 20.42 14.42
C ALA A 319 11.27 20.31 14.49
N PHE A 320 10.62 20.99 15.45
CA PHE A 320 9.17 20.97 15.66
C PHE A 320 8.51 22.34 15.40
N SER A 321 9.23 23.27 14.77
CA SER A 321 8.71 24.60 14.48
C SER A 321 7.72 24.56 13.30
N THR A 322 6.58 25.24 13.45
CA THR A 322 5.51 25.30 12.44
C THR A 322 5.85 26.18 11.22
N SER A 323 7.03 26.81 11.20
CA SER A 323 7.44 27.75 10.15
C SER A 323 7.98 27.05 8.90
N ALA A 324 8.26 25.75 8.95
CA ALA A 324 8.66 25.00 7.78
C ALA A 324 7.41 24.57 7.01
N SER A 325 7.36 24.88 5.72
CA SER A 325 6.46 24.30 4.71
C SER A 325 6.52 22.76 4.59
N ARG A 326 7.18 22.08 5.55
CA ARG A 326 7.66 20.71 5.44
C ARG A 326 7.02 19.73 6.42
N GLY A 327 6.41 20.19 7.52
CA GLY A 327 5.60 19.42 8.49
C GLY A 327 6.28 18.18 9.11
N PHE A 328 6.30 18.06 10.44
CA PHE A 328 6.89 16.87 11.08
C PHE A 328 5.98 15.64 10.92
N GLU A 329 6.51 14.54 10.38
CA GLU A 329 5.77 13.32 10.07
C GLU A 329 5.90 12.26 11.17
N VAL A 330 4.78 11.66 11.55
CA VAL A 330 4.72 10.45 12.37
C VAL A 330 4.30 9.31 11.46
N LEU A 331 5.29 8.54 10.99
CA LEU A 331 5.11 7.44 10.05
C LEU A 331 5.00 6.11 10.79
N THR A 332 3.90 5.40 10.59
CA THR A 332 3.63 4.16 11.31
C THR A 332 3.09 3.05 10.41
N SER A 333 3.04 1.84 10.96
CA SER A 333 2.20 0.71 10.52
C SER A 333 2.38 0.18 9.09
N GLY A 334 2.11 -1.12 8.93
CA GLY A 334 2.07 -1.80 7.63
C GLY A 334 0.66 -2.27 7.30
N THR A 335 0.53 -3.12 6.28
CA THR A 335 -0.74 -3.73 5.87
C THR A 335 -1.55 -4.37 7.03
N PRO A 336 -0.94 -5.00 8.05
CA PRO A 336 -1.73 -5.59 9.14
C PRO A 336 -2.39 -4.56 10.07
N SER A 337 -1.72 -3.43 10.33
CA SER A 337 -2.08 -2.49 11.40
C SER A 337 -2.49 -1.09 10.93
N PHE A 338 -2.50 -0.81 9.62
CA PHE A 338 -2.82 0.54 9.14
C PHE A 338 -4.26 0.97 9.43
N VAL A 339 -5.24 0.04 9.49
CA VAL A 339 -6.62 0.37 9.84
C VAL A 339 -6.73 0.79 11.32
N PRO A 340 -6.26 -0.02 12.30
CA PRO A 340 -6.16 0.42 13.70
C PRO A 340 -5.46 1.78 13.86
N ALA A 341 -4.33 1.96 13.18
CA ALA A 341 -3.55 3.20 13.20
C ALA A 341 -4.34 4.42 12.75
N LEU A 342 -5.06 4.28 11.63
CA LEU A 342 -5.90 5.34 11.08
C LEU A 342 -7.21 5.54 11.85
N LYS A 343 -7.61 4.60 12.71
CA LYS A 343 -8.74 4.77 13.65
C LYS A 343 -8.31 5.27 15.03
N SER A 344 -7.02 5.50 15.23
CA SER A 344 -6.48 5.85 16.54
C SER A 344 -7.08 7.16 17.06
N LYS A 345 -7.46 7.17 18.34
CA LYS A 345 -7.90 8.39 19.05
C LYS A 345 -6.82 9.48 19.12
N HIS A 346 -5.55 9.13 18.85
CA HIS A 346 -4.42 10.05 18.93
C HIS A 346 -4.26 10.94 17.69
N LEU A 347 -5.01 10.71 16.61
CA LEU A 347 -4.90 11.52 15.38
C LEU A 347 -5.15 13.01 15.62
N ARG A 348 -6.21 13.36 16.37
CA ARG A 348 -6.50 14.76 16.71
C ARG A 348 -5.42 15.37 17.60
N LYS A 349 -4.85 14.57 18.51
CA LYS A 349 -3.79 15.01 19.40
C LYS A 349 -2.51 15.32 18.61
N LEU A 350 -2.11 14.43 17.70
CA LEU A 350 -0.99 14.66 16.78
C LEU A 350 -1.19 15.93 15.95
N ALA A 351 -2.38 16.11 15.36
CA ALA A 351 -2.71 17.31 14.60
C ALA A 351 -2.62 18.58 15.46
N SER A 352 -3.11 18.55 16.72
CA SER A 352 -3.02 19.69 17.65
C SER A 352 -1.57 20.04 18.04
N MET A 353 -0.64 19.09 17.92
CA MET A 353 0.79 19.30 18.14
C MET A 353 1.52 19.82 16.89
N GLY A 354 0.81 19.94 15.76
CA GLY A 354 1.39 20.28 14.44
C GLY A 354 2.08 19.10 13.75
N LEU A 355 1.76 17.86 14.14
CA LEU A 355 2.37 16.64 13.60
C LEU A 355 1.41 15.95 12.62
N THR A 356 1.95 15.46 11.51
CA THR A 356 1.17 14.77 10.47
C THR A 356 1.34 13.26 10.60
N HIS A 357 0.25 12.54 10.88
CA HIS A 357 0.28 11.08 10.96
C HIS A 357 0.08 10.43 9.58
N ARG A 358 0.93 9.46 9.24
CA ARG A 358 0.89 8.72 7.98
C ARG A 358 1.11 7.23 8.21
N VAL A 359 0.50 6.41 7.36
CA VAL A 359 0.66 4.96 7.38
C VAL A 359 1.41 4.45 6.14
N SER A 360 2.12 3.32 6.27
CA SER A 360 2.93 2.74 5.18
C SER A 360 2.53 1.35 4.64
N PRO A 361 1.24 0.99 4.50
CA PRO A 361 0.86 -0.28 3.87
C PRO A 361 1.27 -0.28 2.39
N GLY A 362 2.02 -1.31 1.98
CA GLY A 362 2.44 -1.53 0.59
C GLY A 362 1.68 -2.66 -0.10
N THR A 363 1.44 -3.76 0.63
CA THR A 363 0.75 -4.94 0.10
C THR A 363 -0.66 -4.63 -0.36
N VAL A 364 -1.33 -3.61 0.17
CA VAL A 364 -2.68 -3.21 -0.25
C VAL A 364 -2.81 -2.94 -1.74
N VAL A 365 -1.72 -2.56 -2.43
CA VAL A 365 -1.73 -2.30 -3.88
C VAL A 365 -1.98 -3.58 -4.68
N LEU A 366 -1.30 -4.68 -4.32
CA LEU A 366 -1.45 -5.98 -5.00
C LEU A 366 -2.43 -6.92 -4.32
N HIS A 367 -2.51 -6.80 -3.00
CA HIS A 367 -3.16 -7.72 -2.07
C HIS A 367 -2.66 -9.17 -2.19
N ASP A 368 -2.76 -9.92 -1.10
CA ASP A 368 -2.42 -11.34 -1.03
C ASP A 368 -3.40 -12.05 -0.10
N ALA A 369 -3.34 -13.38 -0.04
CA ALA A 369 -4.30 -14.15 0.74
C ALA A 369 -4.21 -13.79 2.24
N ARG A 370 -3.00 -13.49 2.74
CA ARG A 370 -2.81 -12.95 4.10
C ARG A 370 -3.50 -11.61 4.27
N GLY A 371 -3.26 -10.66 3.37
CA GLY A 371 -3.86 -9.34 3.38
C GLY A 371 -5.39 -9.40 3.38
N ALA A 372 -5.98 -10.36 2.66
CA ALA A 372 -7.43 -10.54 2.58
C ALA A 372 -8.04 -10.99 3.91
N ARG A 373 -7.34 -11.83 4.69
CA ARG A 373 -7.75 -12.16 6.07
C ARG A 373 -7.54 -10.97 7.01
N GLN A 374 -6.44 -10.23 6.82
CA GLN A 374 -6.12 -9.08 7.67
C GLN A 374 -7.05 -7.88 7.47
N ASN A 375 -7.56 -7.67 6.25
CA ASN A 375 -8.34 -6.51 5.84
C ASN A 375 -9.53 -6.95 4.95
N PRO A 376 -10.50 -7.71 5.51
CA PRO A 376 -11.52 -8.38 4.73
C PRO A 376 -12.40 -7.38 3.97
N GLY A 377 -12.52 -7.59 2.65
CA GLY A 377 -13.41 -6.81 1.77
C GLY A 377 -12.94 -5.40 1.41
N MET A 378 -11.74 -4.98 1.84
CA MET A 378 -11.22 -3.65 1.51
C MET A 378 -10.56 -3.58 0.13
N PHE A 379 -9.88 -4.65 -0.28
CA PHE A 379 -9.05 -4.70 -1.48
C PHE A 379 -9.33 -5.98 -2.28
N GLN A 380 -8.96 -5.94 -3.56
CA GLN A 380 -9.02 -7.05 -4.49
C GLN A 380 -7.63 -7.68 -4.66
N HIS A 381 -7.59 -8.99 -4.83
CA HIS A 381 -6.37 -9.64 -5.31
C HIS A 381 -6.06 -9.14 -6.72
N ALA A 382 -4.89 -8.54 -6.87
CA ALA A 382 -4.36 -8.04 -8.12
C ALA A 382 -3.09 -8.77 -8.55
N CYS A 383 -2.53 -9.65 -7.71
CA CYS A 383 -1.34 -10.44 -8.00
C CYS A 383 -1.65 -11.94 -7.96
N PHE A 384 -1.30 -12.64 -9.05
CA PHE A 384 -1.53 -14.07 -9.20
C PHE A 384 -0.32 -14.76 -9.81
N VAL A 385 -0.19 -16.07 -9.57
CA VAL A 385 0.69 -16.96 -10.35
C VAL A 385 -0.19 -17.85 -11.21
N LEU A 386 -0.04 -17.74 -12.53
CA LEU A 386 -0.66 -18.67 -13.46
C LEU A 386 0.18 -19.94 -13.55
N ALA A 387 -0.43 -21.07 -13.26
CA ALA A 387 0.20 -22.39 -13.27
C ALA A 387 -0.56 -23.36 -14.19
N THR A 388 0.10 -24.42 -14.61
CA THR A 388 -0.48 -25.50 -15.40
C THR A 388 -0.51 -26.78 -14.59
N ILE A 389 -1.63 -27.50 -14.63
CA ILE A 389 -1.73 -28.87 -14.10
C ILE A 389 -0.86 -29.79 -14.96
N VAL A 390 0.24 -30.29 -14.41
CA VAL A 390 1.21 -31.14 -15.12
C VAL A 390 1.02 -32.62 -14.86
N SER A 391 0.39 -32.98 -13.74
CA SER A 391 0.17 -34.37 -13.34
C SER A 391 -1.11 -34.57 -12.52
N LYS A 392 -1.64 -35.79 -12.55
CA LYS A 392 -2.77 -36.27 -11.77
C LYS A 392 -2.41 -37.66 -11.20
N PRO A 393 -1.53 -37.70 -10.18
CA PRO A 393 -0.83 -38.93 -9.80
C PRO A 393 -1.72 -39.97 -9.10
N THR A 394 -2.71 -39.54 -8.32
CA THR A 394 -3.66 -40.40 -7.59
C THR A 394 -5.05 -39.76 -7.54
N GLU A 395 -6.05 -40.53 -7.09
CA GLU A 395 -7.36 -39.98 -6.76
C GLU A 395 -7.25 -38.79 -5.80
N HIS A 396 -8.09 -37.78 -6.03
CA HIS A 396 -8.12 -36.51 -5.30
C HIS A 396 -6.86 -35.64 -5.36
N LEU A 397 -5.81 -36.05 -6.08
CA LEU A 397 -4.55 -35.31 -6.15
C LEU A 397 -4.24 -34.85 -7.57
N VAL A 398 -3.91 -33.57 -7.71
CA VAL A 398 -3.31 -33.00 -8.92
C VAL A 398 -2.00 -32.31 -8.55
N THR A 399 -1.16 -32.04 -9.54
CA THR A 399 0.10 -31.32 -9.34
C THR A 399 0.24 -30.26 -10.42
N CYS A 400 0.48 -29.01 -10.01
CA CYS A 400 0.81 -27.92 -10.92
C CYS A 400 2.30 -27.58 -10.88
N ASN A 401 2.78 -26.84 -11.88
CA ASN A 401 4.19 -26.47 -12.05
C ASN A 401 4.61 -25.17 -11.33
N ALA A 402 3.92 -24.76 -10.28
CA ALA A 402 4.26 -23.58 -9.48
C ALA A 402 4.76 -23.99 -8.10
N GLY A 403 6.02 -24.43 -8.01
CA GLY A 403 6.69 -24.78 -6.75
C GLY A 403 7.28 -23.59 -5.99
N SER A 404 8.22 -23.84 -5.07
CA SER A 404 8.85 -22.83 -4.21
C SER A 404 9.75 -21.84 -4.93
N LYS A 405 10.10 -22.07 -6.20
CA LYS A 405 10.75 -21.08 -7.07
C LYS A 405 9.78 -20.12 -7.77
N SER A 406 8.48 -20.40 -7.67
CA SER A 406 7.39 -19.62 -8.25
C SER A 406 6.50 -18.96 -7.18
N LEU A 407 6.49 -19.53 -5.97
CA LEU A 407 5.71 -19.09 -4.83
C LEU A 407 6.61 -18.96 -3.61
N ALA A 408 6.44 -17.87 -2.87
CA ALA A 408 7.16 -17.66 -1.64
C ALA A 408 6.58 -18.53 -0.52
N CYS A 409 7.36 -19.50 -0.06
CA CYS A 409 6.93 -20.55 0.87
C CYS A 409 7.40 -20.32 2.32
N GLU A 410 8.05 -19.19 2.61
CA GLU A 410 8.47 -18.80 3.97
C GLU A 410 7.28 -18.60 4.91
N SER A 411 6.10 -18.37 4.34
CA SER A 411 4.84 -18.22 5.04
C SER A 411 4.22 -19.55 5.48
N GLY A 412 4.87 -20.68 5.19
CA GLY A 412 4.36 -22.02 5.48
C GLY A 412 3.37 -22.51 4.42
N ASN A 413 2.63 -23.56 4.77
CA ASN A 413 1.64 -24.18 3.91
C ASN A 413 0.22 -23.89 4.42
N PRO A 414 -0.71 -23.50 3.53
CA PRO A 414 -0.53 -23.35 2.08
C PRO A 414 0.24 -22.08 1.69
N ALA A 415 1.17 -22.18 0.73
CA ALA A 415 1.93 -21.04 0.21
C ALA A 415 1.14 -20.18 -0.81
N ALA A 416 0.01 -20.70 -1.29
CA ALA A 416 -0.92 -20.03 -2.18
C ALA A 416 -2.30 -20.69 -2.13
N PHE A 417 -3.30 -20.06 -2.71
CA PHE A 417 -4.69 -20.54 -2.79
C PHE A 417 -5.19 -20.52 -4.23
N VAL A 418 -6.00 -21.50 -4.61
CA VAL A 418 -6.52 -21.62 -5.98
C VAL A 418 -7.74 -20.72 -6.15
N VAL A 419 -7.70 -19.81 -7.12
CA VAL A 419 -8.79 -18.86 -7.40
C VAL A 419 -10.05 -19.62 -7.79
N ASN A 420 -11.20 -19.22 -7.24
CA ASN A 420 -12.53 -19.83 -7.45
C ASN A 420 -12.68 -21.30 -6.99
N HIS A 421 -11.67 -21.85 -6.32
CA HIS A 421 -11.67 -23.24 -5.85
C HIS A 421 -11.31 -23.32 -4.36
N PRO A 422 -12.20 -22.84 -3.45
CA PRO A 422 -11.90 -22.75 -2.02
C PRO A 422 -11.70 -24.10 -1.33
N ASN A 423 -12.20 -25.20 -1.93
CA ASN A 423 -12.05 -26.56 -1.41
C ASN A 423 -10.80 -27.27 -1.92
N TRP A 424 -10.01 -26.62 -2.77
CA TRP A 424 -8.73 -27.14 -3.21
C TRP A 424 -7.68 -26.75 -2.18
N VAL A 425 -6.94 -27.74 -1.70
CA VAL A 425 -5.98 -27.57 -0.61
C VAL A 425 -4.57 -27.76 -1.16
N PRO A 426 -3.85 -26.67 -1.47
CA PRO A 426 -2.44 -26.73 -1.82
C PRO A 426 -1.62 -27.32 -0.67
N MET A 427 -0.81 -28.32 -1.00
CA MET A 427 0.05 -29.01 -0.07
C MET A 427 1.44 -28.36 -0.04
N SER A 428 2.39 -28.97 0.68
CA SER A 428 3.78 -28.54 0.67
C SER A 428 4.38 -28.61 -0.75
N PRO A 429 4.88 -27.49 -1.30
CA PRO A 429 5.53 -27.50 -2.61
C PRO A 429 6.96 -28.04 -2.53
N SER A 430 7.41 -28.65 -3.63
CA SER A 430 8.82 -28.82 -3.97
C SER A 430 9.34 -27.60 -4.74
N GLU A 431 10.58 -27.64 -5.25
CA GLU A 431 11.14 -26.52 -6.02
C GLU A 431 10.28 -26.09 -7.22
N GLU A 432 9.79 -27.06 -8.00
CA GLU A 432 9.09 -26.82 -9.27
C GLU A 432 7.63 -27.32 -9.29
N HIS A 433 7.19 -28.02 -8.25
CA HIS A 433 5.87 -28.66 -8.22
C HIS A 433 5.09 -28.34 -6.95
N LEU A 434 3.80 -28.05 -7.12
CA LEU A 434 2.84 -27.87 -6.03
C LEU A 434 1.72 -28.92 -6.16
N PRO A 435 1.69 -29.94 -5.29
CA PRO A 435 0.57 -30.85 -5.16
C PRO A 435 -0.65 -30.13 -4.57
N ILE A 436 -1.84 -30.46 -5.07
CA ILE A 436 -3.11 -29.86 -4.62
C ILE A 436 -4.12 -30.98 -4.43
N PHE A 437 -4.63 -31.10 -3.20
CA PHE A 437 -5.70 -32.02 -2.87
C PHE A 437 -7.06 -31.41 -3.22
N ILE A 438 -7.93 -32.18 -3.86
CA ILE A 438 -9.27 -31.79 -4.28
C ILE A 438 -10.26 -32.75 -3.61
N GLY A 439 -10.97 -32.27 -2.59
CA GLY A 439 -11.88 -33.11 -1.80
C GLY A 439 -13.09 -33.62 -2.59
N ASP A 440 -13.58 -32.84 -3.55
CA ASP A 440 -14.68 -33.24 -4.42
C ASP A 440 -14.18 -34.16 -5.55
N TYR A 441 -14.66 -35.41 -5.54
CA TYR A 441 -14.26 -36.43 -6.51
C TYR A 441 -14.66 -36.08 -7.95
N ASP A 442 -15.87 -35.55 -8.15
CA ASP A 442 -16.38 -35.21 -9.47
C ASP A 442 -15.61 -34.00 -10.03
N GLU A 443 -15.24 -33.05 -9.18
CA GLU A 443 -14.38 -31.93 -9.55
C GLU A 443 -12.98 -32.41 -9.93
N TRP A 444 -12.35 -33.25 -9.10
CA TRP A 444 -11.07 -33.87 -9.41
C TRP A 444 -11.12 -34.62 -10.75
N GLN A 445 -12.18 -35.40 -11.02
CA GLN A 445 -12.35 -36.13 -12.27
C GLN A 445 -12.36 -35.20 -13.49
N ARG A 446 -12.98 -34.03 -13.38
CA ARG A 446 -13.05 -33.02 -14.45
C ARG A 446 -11.72 -32.34 -14.76
N VAL A 447 -10.82 -32.21 -13.77
CA VAL A 447 -9.48 -31.64 -13.97
C VAL A 447 -8.62 -32.52 -14.86
N LYS A 448 -7.98 -31.89 -15.85
CA LYS A 448 -7.12 -32.52 -16.85
C LYS A 448 -5.70 -31.95 -16.80
N ARG A 449 -4.74 -32.77 -17.18
CA ARG A 449 -3.39 -32.30 -17.48
C ARG A 449 -3.45 -31.26 -18.62
N GLY A 450 -2.76 -30.15 -18.44
CA GLY A 450 -2.79 -29.00 -19.35
C GLY A 450 -3.81 -27.94 -18.95
N ASP A 451 -4.70 -28.19 -17.98
CA ASP A 451 -5.59 -27.15 -17.46
C ASP A 451 -4.77 -26.07 -16.74
N HIS A 452 -5.20 -24.82 -16.88
CA HIS A 452 -4.57 -23.67 -16.23
C HIS A 452 -5.31 -23.28 -14.96
N ILE A 453 -4.56 -22.91 -13.93
CA ILE A 453 -5.11 -22.41 -12.67
C ILE A 453 -4.41 -21.10 -12.27
N LEU A 454 -5.16 -20.20 -11.64
CA LEU A 454 -4.61 -19.00 -11.02
C LEU A 454 -4.44 -19.25 -9.52
N LEU A 455 -3.27 -18.90 -9.01
CA LEU A 455 -2.90 -19.00 -7.61
C LEU A 455 -2.76 -17.61 -7.01
N VAL A 456 -3.48 -17.33 -5.93
CA VAL A 456 -3.22 -16.15 -5.09
C VAL A 456 -2.11 -16.52 -4.11
N PRO A 457 -0.94 -15.86 -4.13
CA PRO A 457 0.11 -16.15 -3.17
C PRO A 457 -0.33 -15.81 -1.75
N GLU A 458 0.14 -16.58 -0.77
CA GLU A 458 -0.03 -16.24 0.65
C GLU A 458 0.73 -14.95 0.99
N HIS A 459 1.86 -14.69 0.33
CA HIS A 459 2.65 -13.49 0.51
C HIS A 459 3.16 -12.93 -0.83
N ALA A 460 2.64 -11.77 -1.24
CA ALA A 460 2.94 -11.19 -2.55
C ALA A 460 4.38 -10.67 -2.66
N CYS A 461 4.92 -9.99 -1.65
CA CYS A 461 6.20 -9.27 -1.77
C CYS A 461 7.39 -10.18 -2.19
N PRO A 462 7.66 -11.30 -1.49
CA PRO A 462 8.72 -12.22 -1.92
C PRO A 462 8.35 -12.98 -3.19
N THR A 463 7.07 -13.29 -3.42
CA THR A 463 6.62 -13.95 -4.66
C THR A 463 6.93 -13.09 -5.89
N VAL A 464 6.55 -11.80 -5.87
CA VAL A 464 6.85 -10.83 -6.95
C VAL A 464 8.35 -10.74 -7.22
N SER A 465 9.17 -10.78 -6.17
CA SER A 465 10.63 -10.69 -6.28
C SER A 465 11.28 -11.91 -6.96
N MET A 466 10.56 -13.02 -7.15
CA MET A 466 11.01 -14.20 -7.90
C MET A 466 10.90 -14.04 -9.41
N TYR A 467 10.16 -13.05 -9.90
CA TYR A 467 9.90 -12.83 -11.32
C TYR A 467 10.61 -11.57 -11.84
N SER A 468 11.08 -11.61 -13.09
CA SER A 468 11.61 -10.42 -13.78
C SER A 468 10.53 -9.68 -14.57
N LYS A 469 9.46 -10.39 -14.94
CA LYS A 469 8.33 -9.89 -15.74
C LYS A 469 7.02 -10.45 -15.23
N TYR A 470 5.93 -9.80 -15.60
CA TYR A 470 4.58 -10.28 -15.37
C TYR A 470 3.70 -10.05 -16.60
N VAL A 471 2.64 -10.83 -16.71
CA VAL A 471 1.56 -10.63 -17.68
C VAL A 471 0.56 -9.64 -17.09
N VAL A 472 0.20 -8.62 -17.85
CA VAL A 472 -0.85 -7.67 -17.47
C VAL A 472 -2.21 -8.27 -17.84
N LYS A 473 -3.10 -8.30 -16.86
CA LYS A 473 -4.53 -8.54 -17.05
C LYS A 473 -5.25 -7.18 -17.06
N ASN A 474 -5.96 -6.87 -18.14
CA ASN A 474 -6.73 -5.65 -18.31
C ASN A 474 -8.14 -6.01 -18.85
N THR A 475 -9.18 -5.36 -18.35
CA THR A 475 -10.58 -5.60 -18.77
C THR A 475 -11.00 -4.81 -20.00
N VAL A 476 -10.21 -3.81 -20.43
CA VAL A 476 -10.57 -2.93 -21.55
C VAL A 476 -10.05 -3.45 -22.89
N ALA A 477 -10.98 -4.07 -23.62
CA ALA A 477 -11.16 -4.13 -25.08
C ALA A 477 -10.38 -5.16 -25.95
N ASP A 478 -11.20 -5.95 -26.66
CA ASP A 478 -11.07 -6.40 -28.06
C ASP A 478 -9.68 -6.80 -28.58
N GLY A 479 -9.38 -8.09 -28.46
CA GLY A 479 -8.58 -8.80 -29.46
C GLY A 479 -7.07 -8.53 -29.52
N GLU A 480 -6.50 -7.70 -28.65
CA GLU A 480 -5.07 -7.35 -28.75
C GLU A 480 -4.19 -7.90 -27.61
N ARG A 481 -3.14 -8.62 -28.06
CA ARG A 481 -1.81 -8.92 -27.47
C ARG A 481 -1.68 -8.92 -25.94
N CYS A 482 -1.18 -10.04 -25.41
CA CYS A 482 -0.63 -10.15 -24.06
C CYS A 482 0.40 -9.03 -23.78
N ILE A 483 0.03 -8.07 -22.93
CA ILE A 483 0.92 -6.98 -22.49
C ILE A 483 1.81 -7.52 -21.37
N GLN A 484 3.12 -7.27 -21.45
CA GLN A 484 4.07 -7.61 -20.41
C GLN A 484 4.49 -6.37 -19.64
N GLY A 485 4.66 -6.50 -18.32
CA GLY A 485 5.31 -5.52 -17.47
C GLY A 485 6.59 -6.08 -16.85
N ASP A 486 7.50 -5.20 -16.45
CA ASP A 486 8.77 -5.55 -15.82
C ASP A 486 8.70 -5.36 -14.29
N ILE A 487 9.44 -6.21 -13.57
CA ILE A 487 9.76 -6.01 -12.15
C ILE A 487 11.11 -5.28 -12.08
N ASP A 488 11.06 -3.99 -12.43
CA ASP A 488 12.22 -3.11 -12.62
C ASP A 488 13.17 -3.07 -11.42
N ALA A 489 12.62 -3.09 -10.21
CA ALA A 489 13.37 -2.99 -8.95
C ALA A 489 13.57 -4.35 -8.27
N ARG A 490 13.69 -5.43 -9.06
CA ARG A 490 14.07 -6.75 -8.56
C ARG A 490 15.53 -6.76 -8.10
N GLY A 491 15.79 -7.29 -6.92
CA GLY A 491 17.15 -7.50 -6.40
C GLY A 491 17.72 -6.28 -5.68
N ARG A 492 19.04 -6.09 -5.82
CA ARG A 492 19.84 -5.00 -5.22
C ARG A 492 20.89 -4.55 -6.22
N HIS A 493 21.42 -3.34 -6.05
CA HIS A 493 22.62 -2.95 -6.77
C HIS A 493 23.77 -3.92 -6.48
N PHE A 494 24.41 -4.37 -7.56
CA PHE A 494 25.60 -5.20 -7.52
C PHE A 494 26.75 -4.43 -8.19
N GLY A 495 27.84 -4.21 -7.47
CA GLY A 495 29.00 -3.49 -7.98
C GLY A 495 29.87 -2.90 -6.87
N PHE A 496 31.06 -2.46 -7.23
CA PHE A 496 31.95 -1.71 -6.36
C PHE A 496 31.66 -0.22 -6.52
N VAL A 497 31.40 0.46 -5.42
CA VAL A 497 31.39 1.93 -5.38
C VAL A 497 32.71 2.34 -4.79
N ASN A 498 33.42 3.28 -5.42
CA ASN A 498 34.56 3.90 -4.77
C ASN A 498 34.05 4.50 -3.46
N ALA A 499 34.60 4.07 -2.33
CA ALA A 499 34.28 4.70 -1.06
C ALA A 499 34.56 6.19 -1.23
N LEU A 500 33.59 7.04 -0.90
CA LEU A 500 33.86 8.47 -0.71
C LEU A 500 35.04 8.53 0.26
N ASN A 501 36.14 9.17 -0.15
CA ASN A 501 37.29 9.39 0.72
C ASN A 501 36.75 10.13 1.96
N SER A 502 36.74 9.42 3.09
CA SER A 502 36.24 9.87 4.40
C SER A 502 36.91 11.16 4.85
#